data_AF-A0A969UCF0-F1
#
_entry.id   AF-A0A969UCF0-F1
#
_cell.length_a   1.000
_cell.length_b   1.000
_cell.length_c   1.000
_cell.angle_alpha   90.00
_cell.angle_beta   90.00
_cell.angle_gamma   90.00
#
_symmetry.space_group_name_H-M   'P 1'
#
loop_
_entity.id
_entity.type
_entity.pdbx_description
1 polymer ?
#
loop_
_entity_poly.entity_id
_entity_poly.type
_entity_poly.pdbx_seq_one_letter_code
_entity_poly.pdbx_strand_id
1 'polypeptide(L)'
;KTNSGFASEELINVSDEKPTTPFSDISTEMVLLKAFPNQLPIGWFTPEGEKLTTYSLKEYTGEDELFLSGLTTRFRDKVTDILPHFLARMVDTIGENSARDVAQQSSVKLPTLFENFYLADALTILLQIRLQNFGKEIQIQGQCPACQTVNKDREGEFSDLSSTEIELAVGMNCPHVEVTLPTGAKVFDDTVKRVILRPLRMYDMKRLAKQDDKRAKLRLNHELLMHTVVGIPESEAYGKSQNSDRTGISELGVESLFKVLNAKDRDYLLKAVGKLGSFGPGMQMDMNCRACGYEYKAEVPWRDVPSFLSFADSSD
;
A
#
# COMPACT_ATOMS: atom_id res chain seq x y z
N LYS A 1 -12.95 13.06 -65.25
CA LYS A 1 -11.94 13.66 -64.33
C LYS A 1 -12.69 14.22 -63.13
N THR A 2 -12.92 13.38 -62.13
CA THR A 2 -13.61 13.74 -60.88
C THR A 2 -12.56 13.65 -59.77
N ASN A 3 -12.08 14.81 -59.33
CA ASN A 3 -11.21 14.94 -58.16
C ASN A 3 -12.05 14.72 -56.91
N SER A 4 -12.01 13.52 -56.35
CA SER A 4 -12.46 13.25 -54.98
C SER A 4 -11.36 13.70 -54.02
N GLY A 5 -11.52 14.90 -53.45
CA GLY A 5 -10.68 15.37 -52.36
C GLY A 5 -11.00 14.57 -51.10
N PHE A 6 -9.99 13.87 -50.56
CA PHE A 6 -10.05 13.34 -49.21
C PHE A 6 -9.95 14.52 -48.25
N ALA A 7 -11.04 14.82 -47.56
CA ALA A 7 -10.99 15.68 -46.39
C ALA A 7 -10.17 14.94 -45.33
N SER A 8 -9.06 15.55 -44.92
CA SER A 8 -8.26 15.08 -43.78
C SER A 8 -9.13 15.17 -42.53
N GLU A 9 -9.52 14.03 -41.97
CA GLU A 9 -10.12 13.96 -40.65
C GLU A 9 -9.14 14.58 -39.64
N GLU A 10 -9.60 15.62 -38.94
CA GLU A 10 -8.89 16.19 -37.81
C GLU A 10 -8.76 15.09 -36.74
N LEU A 11 -7.53 14.60 -36.56
CA LEU A 11 -7.18 13.76 -35.43
C LEU A 11 -7.42 14.56 -34.15
N ILE A 12 -8.56 14.31 -33.52
CA ILE A 12 -8.84 14.76 -32.16
C ILE A 12 -7.81 14.04 -31.27
N ASN A 13 -6.73 14.72 -30.92
CA ASN A 13 -5.82 14.32 -29.85
C ASN A 13 -6.59 14.43 -28.54
N VAL A 14 -7.40 13.42 -28.23
CA VAL A 14 -7.87 13.20 -26.86
C VAL A 14 -6.61 12.86 -26.07
N SER A 15 -6.14 13.78 -25.23
CA SER A 15 -4.96 13.52 -24.42
C SER A 15 -5.25 12.35 -23.49
N ASP A 16 -4.49 11.27 -23.61
CA ASP A 16 -4.51 10.08 -22.73
C ASP A 16 -3.98 10.39 -21.32
N GLU A 17 -4.27 11.58 -20.77
CA GLU A 17 -3.87 11.93 -19.42
C GLU A 17 -4.69 11.09 -18.43
N LYS A 18 -3.99 10.24 -17.66
CA LYS A 18 -4.61 9.45 -16.59
C LYS A 18 -5.25 10.40 -15.58
N PRO A 19 -6.47 10.11 -15.09
CA PRO A 19 -7.12 10.94 -14.09
C PRO A 19 -6.30 10.98 -12.80
N THR A 20 -6.14 12.18 -12.23
CA THR A 20 -5.39 12.42 -10.99
C THR A 20 -6.23 13.19 -9.96
N THR A 21 -5.93 12.99 -8.68
CA THR A 21 -6.41 13.83 -7.58
C THR A 21 -5.31 14.81 -7.18
N PRO A 22 -5.56 16.14 -7.08
CA PRO A 22 -4.58 17.07 -6.55
C PRO A 22 -4.19 16.74 -5.11
N PHE A 23 -2.89 16.77 -4.79
CA PHE A 23 -2.40 16.46 -3.45
C PHE A 23 -2.97 17.37 -2.36
N SER A 24 -3.31 18.61 -2.71
CA SER A 24 -3.98 19.58 -1.83
C SER A 24 -5.35 19.12 -1.34
N ASP A 25 -6.02 18.26 -2.11
CA ASP A 25 -7.40 17.85 -1.88
C ASP A 25 -7.46 16.59 -1.01
N ILE A 26 -6.31 15.94 -0.81
CA ILE A 26 -6.20 14.76 0.02
C ILE A 26 -6.01 15.18 1.47
N SER A 27 -6.88 14.70 2.34
CA SER A 27 -6.78 14.80 3.80
C SER A 27 -6.71 13.41 4.43
N THR A 28 -6.45 13.34 5.72
CA THR A 28 -6.43 12.08 6.46
C THR A 28 -7.35 12.14 7.67
N GLU A 29 -7.96 10.99 7.96
CA GLU A 29 -8.81 10.78 9.12
C GLU A 29 -8.31 9.55 9.86
N MET A 30 -8.25 9.62 11.19
CA MET A 30 -7.85 8.50 12.03
C MET A 30 -9.09 7.80 12.59
N VAL A 31 -9.18 6.50 12.38
CA VAL A 31 -10.24 5.64 12.95
C VAL A 31 -9.64 4.44 13.67
N LEU A 32 -10.40 3.85 14.58
CA LEU A 32 -10.00 2.60 15.22
C LEU A 32 -10.41 1.40 14.36
N LEU A 33 -9.60 0.35 14.31
CA LEU A 33 -9.88 -0.88 13.56
C LEU A 33 -11.29 -1.43 13.86
N LYS A 34 -11.71 -1.45 15.14
CA LYS A 34 -13.05 -1.90 15.54
C LYS A 34 -14.20 -1.07 14.97
N ALA A 35 -13.96 0.21 14.72
CA ALA A 35 -14.95 1.14 14.18
C ALA A 35 -14.92 1.19 12.64
N PHE A 36 -14.00 0.46 12.03
CA PHE A 36 -13.79 0.40 10.59
C PHE A 36 -13.91 -1.03 10.04
N PRO A 37 -15.04 -1.74 10.30
CA PRO A 37 -15.23 -3.10 9.82
C PRO A 37 -15.42 -3.09 8.30
N ASN A 38 -14.77 -4.02 7.61
CA ASN A 38 -15.05 -4.36 6.21
C ASN A 38 -14.98 -3.17 5.24
N GLN A 39 -14.11 -2.20 5.53
CA GLN A 39 -13.85 -1.03 4.71
C GLN A 39 -12.36 -0.93 4.34
N LEU A 40 -12.09 -0.31 3.20
CA LEU A 40 -10.76 -0.11 2.63
C LEU A 40 -10.30 1.33 2.92
N PRO A 41 -9.16 1.54 3.62
CA PRO A 41 -8.66 2.89 3.91
C PRO A 41 -8.45 3.78 2.69
N ILE A 42 -8.09 3.19 1.55
CA ILE A 42 -7.93 3.88 0.29
C ILE A 42 -9.06 3.50 -0.65
N GLY A 43 -9.30 2.21 -0.88
CA GLY A 43 -10.31 1.71 -1.81
C GLY A 43 -9.74 1.24 -3.15
N TRP A 44 -10.50 0.40 -3.84
CA TRP A 44 -10.17 -0.12 -5.15
C TRP A 44 -10.78 0.76 -6.26
N PHE A 45 -10.00 1.12 -7.27
CA PHE A 45 -10.48 1.88 -8.41
C PHE A 45 -10.73 0.95 -9.60
N THR A 46 -11.95 0.88 -10.09
CA THR A 46 -12.29 0.08 -11.28
C THR A 46 -11.73 0.73 -12.55
N PRO A 47 -11.64 0.00 -13.67
CA PRO A 47 -11.26 0.57 -14.97
C PRO A 47 -12.14 1.75 -15.42
N GLU A 48 -13.40 1.78 -14.98
CA GLU A 48 -14.39 2.84 -15.25
C GLU A 48 -14.20 4.07 -14.34
N GLY A 49 -13.27 4.01 -13.37
CA GLY A 49 -12.99 5.07 -12.42
C GLY A 49 -13.86 5.06 -11.17
N GLU A 50 -14.70 4.03 -10.98
CA GLU A 50 -15.48 3.87 -9.75
C GLU A 50 -14.58 3.49 -8.58
N LYS A 51 -14.83 4.08 -7.41
CA LYS A 51 -14.09 3.78 -6.18
C LYS A 51 -14.91 2.85 -5.27
N LEU A 52 -14.47 1.62 -5.15
CA LEU A 52 -15.05 0.61 -4.26
C LEU A 52 -14.35 0.67 -2.89
N THR A 53 -15.10 0.95 -1.83
CA THR A 53 -14.54 1.20 -0.49
C THR A 53 -14.89 0.13 0.54
N THR A 54 -15.77 -0.81 0.20
CA THR A 54 -16.20 -1.90 1.09
C THR A 54 -15.71 -3.24 0.55
N TYR A 55 -15.68 -4.24 1.42
CA TYR A 55 -15.42 -5.63 1.02
C TYR A 55 -16.18 -6.59 1.95
N SER A 56 -16.21 -7.87 1.59
CA SER A 56 -16.70 -8.92 2.50
C SER A 56 -15.71 -10.08 2.58
N LEU A 57 -15.75 -10.79 3.71
CA LEU A 57 -14.90 -11.93 3.98
C LEU A 57 -15.74 -13.20 4.04
N LYS A 58 -15.14 -14.30 3.62
CA LYS A 58 -15.62 -15.64 3.94
C LYS A 58 -15.31 -15.97 5.40
N GLU A 59 -16.09 -16.89 5.95
CA GLU A 59 -15.76 -17.54 7.21
C GLU A 59 -14.39 -18.23 7.09
N TYR A 60 -13.53 -18.04 8.09
CA TYR A 60 -12.23 -18.72 8.14
C TYR A 60 -12.41 -20.09 8.78
N THR A 61 -12.03 -21.12 8.03
CA THR A 61 -12.21 -22.53 8.41
C THR A 61 -10.87 -23.26 8.45
N GLY A 62 -10.86 -24.50 8.96
CA GLY A 62 -9.66 -25.34 8.94
C GLY A 62 -9.14 -25.65 7.52
N GLU A 63 -9.99 -25.57 6.48
CA GLU A 63 -9.52 -25.69 5.10
C GLU A 63 -8.62 -24.51 4.71
N ASP A 64 -8.93 -23.31 5.21
CA ASP A 64 -8.17 -22.10 4.97
C ASP A 64 -6.83 -22.10 5.70
N GLU A 65 -6.79 -22.71 6.89
CA GLU A 65 -5.56 -22.97 7.65
C GLU A 65 -4.63 -23.93 6.91
N LEU A 66 -5.16 -25.07 6.42
CA LEU A 66 -4.41 -26.01 5.59
C LEU A 66 -3.92 -25.36 4.29
N PHE A 67 -4.74 -24.53 3.67
CA PHE A 67 -4.35 -23.77 2.49
C PHE A 67 -3.20 -22.80 2.81
N LEU A 68 -3.29 -22.04 3.90
CA LEU A 68 -2.24 -21.12 4.33
C LEU A 68 -0.92 -21.85 4.62
N SER A 69 -0.97 -23.00 5.31
CA SER A 69 0.20 -23.87 5.53
C SER A 69 0.81 -24.40 4.21
N GLY A 70 -0.05 -24.73 3.24
CA GLY A 70 0.38 -25.05 1.89
C GLY A 70 1.11 -23.88 1.20
N LEU A 71 0.62 -22.65 1.36
CA LEU A 71 1.25 -21.45 0.83
C LEU A 71 2.60 -21.17 1.50
N THR A 72 2.71 -21.33 2.82
CA THR A 72 3.94 -21.05 3.57
C THR A 72 5.04 -22.02 3.19
N THR A 73 4.69 -23.30 3.05
CA THR A 73 5.59 -24.34 2.51
C THR A 73 6.04 -24.01 1.10
N ARG A 74 5.10 -23.62 0.21
CA ARG A 74 5.38 -23.31 -1.20
C ARG A 74 6.26 -22.09 -1.37
N PHE A 75 6.00 -21.03 -0.59
CA PHE A 75 6.66 -19.72 -0.74
C PHE A 75 7.77 -19.46 0.27
N ARG A 76 8.05 -20.41 1.18
CA ARG A 76 9.08 -20.33 2.22
C ARG A 76 8.91 -19.07 3.06
N ASP A 77 7.71 -18.89 3.60
CA ASP A 77 7.35 -17.79 4.51
C ASP A 77 7.51 -16.38 3.93
N LYS A 78 7.60 -16.26 2.59
CA LYS A 78 7.63 -14.96 1.91
C LYS A 78 6.24 -14.34 1.91
N VAL A 79 5.96 -13.52 2.92
CA VAL A 79 4.69 -12.79 3.09
C VAL A 79 4.18 -12.11 1.81
N THR A 80 5.08 -11.53 1.01
CA THR A 80 4.73 -10.83 -0.24
C THR A 80 4.16 -11.75 -1.32
N ASP A 81 4.54 -13.03 -1.28
CA ASP A 81 4.07 -14.04 -2.22
C ASP A 81 2.89 -14.84 -1.60
N ILE A 82 2.77 -14.91 -0.26
CA ILE A 82 1.67 -15.61 0.46
C ILE A 82 0.38 -14.79 0.46
N LEU A 83 0.46 -13.51 0.88
CA LEU A 83 -0.72 -12.67 1.09
C LEU A 83 -1.64 -12.56 -0.14
N PRO A 84 -1.16 -12.31 -1.37
CA PRO A 84 -2.07 -12.20 -2.52
C PRO A 84 -2.88 -13.45 -2.77
N HIS A 85 -2.29 -14.63 -2.56
CA HIS A 85 -2.97 -15.91 -2.71
C HIS A 85 -3.96 -16.18 -1.57
N PHE A 86 -3.58 -15.82 -0.35
CA PHE A 86 -4.44 -15.99 0.81
C PHE A 86 -5.65 -15.04 0.76
N LEU A 87 -5.44 -13.76 0.47
CA LEU A 87 -6.51 -12.77 0.30
C LEU A 87 -7.46 -13.12 -0.85
N ALA A 88 -6.92 -13.64 -1.97
CA ALA A 88 -7.73 -14.16 -3.09
C ALA A 88 -8.68 -15.29 -2.70
N ARG A 89 -8.40 -16.01 -1.62
CA ARG A 89 -9.27 -17.05 -1.09
C ARG A 89 -10.31 -16.47 -0.12
N MET A 90 -9.87 -15.58 0.76
CA MET A 90 -10.66 -15.05 1.88
C MET A 90 -11.65 -13.96 1.53
N VAL A 91 -11.32 -13.09 0.56
CA VAL A 91 -12.20 -11.97 0.17
C VAL A 91 -13.28 -12.47 -0.80
N ASP A 92 -14.54 -12.26 -0.46
CA ASP A 92 -15.68 -12.69 -1.28
C ASP A 92 -16.11 -11.60 -2.25
N THR A 93 -16.38 -10.39 -1.75
CA THR A 93 -16.77 -9.23 -2.55
C THR A 93 -15.86 -8.02 -2.32
N ILE A 94 -15.77 -7.15 -3.32
CA ILE A 94 -15.19 -5.80 -3.25
C ILE A 94 -16.27 -4.86 -3.80
N GLY A 95 -16.76 -3.93 -2.97
CA GLY A 95 -18.03 -3.27 -3.22
C GLY A 95 -19.17 -4.28 -3.29
N GLU A 96 -20.01 -4.15 -4.32
CA GLU A 96 -21.14 -5.04 -4.60
C GLU A 96 -20.77 -6.23 -5.50
N ASN A 97 -19.55 -6.26 -6.05
CA ASN A 97 -19.10 -7.26 -7.01
C ASN A 97 -18.29 -8.37 -6.34
N SER A 98 -18.37 -9.60 -6.85
CA SER A 98 -17.45 -10.64 -6.37
C SER A 98 -16.01 -10.27 -6.71
N ALA A 99 -15.05 -10.66 -5.87
CA ALA A 99 -13.64 -10.37 -6.13
C ALA A 99 -13.16 -10.97 -7.46
N ARG A 100 -13.78 -12.08 -7.89
CA ARG A 100 -13.53 -12.71 -9.21
C ARG A 100 -14.01 -11.83 -10.36
N ASP A 101 -15.18 -11.23 -10.24
CA ASP A 101 -15.72 -10.33 -11.26
C ASP A 101 -14.85 -9.07 -11.39
N VAL A 102 -14.42 -8.50 -10.26
CA VAL A 102 -13.50 -7.35 -10.25
C VAL A 102 -12.17 -7.68 -10.92
N ALA A 103 -11.61 -8.87 -10.66
CA ALA A 103 -10.41 -9.35 -11.34
C ALA A 103 -10.62 -9.51 -12.86
N GLN A 104 -11.78 -10.05 -13.26
CA GLN A 104 -12.14 -10.24 -14.66
C GLN A 104 -12.33 -8.90 -15.40
N GLN A 105 -13.05 -7.94 -14.80
CA GLN A 105 -13.20 -6.57 -15.31
C GLN A 105 -11.84 -5.89 -15.51
N SER A 106 -10.92 -6.10 -14.57
CA SER A 106 -9.56 -5.59 -14.63
C SER A 106 -8.62 -6.40 -15.53
N SER A 107 -9.11 -7.46 -16.19
CA SER A 107 -8.31 -8.36 -17.04
C SER A 107 -7.07 -8.97 -16.36
N VAL A 108 -7.17 -9.27 -15.06
CA VAL A 108 -6.09 -9.88 -14.25
C VAL A 108 -6.55 -11.16 -13.58
N LYS A 109 -5.59 -12.00 -13.17
CA LYS A 109 -5.88 -13.15 -12.30
C LYS A 109 -6.20 -12.66 -10.89
N LEU A 110 -7.03 -13.42 -10.16
CA LEU A 110 -7.45 -13.03 -8.82
C LEU A 110 -6.27 -12.77 -7.84
N PRO A 111 -5.22 -13.59 -7.74
CA PRO A 111 -4.05 -13.24 -6.90
C PRO A 111 -3.35 -11.95 -7.36
N THR A 112 -3.30 -11.71 -8.68
CA THR A 112 -2.70 -10.49 -9.26
C THR A 112 -3.55 -9.25 -8.98
N LEU A 113 -4.87 -9.39 -8.80
CA LEU A 113 -5.72 -8.31 -8.27
C LEU A 113 -5.19 -7.86 -6.90
N PHE A 114 -5.00 -8.81 -5.97
CA PHE A 114 -4.52 -8.50 -4.62
C PHE A 114 -3.04 -8.08 -4.60
N GLU A 115 -2.18 -8.56 -5.50
CA GLU A 115 -0.83 -7.98 -5.67
C GLU A 115 -0.87 -6.47 -5.98
N ASN A 116 -1.91 -6.02 -6.68
CA ASN A 116 -2.14 -4.63 -7.04
C ASN A 116 -2.95 -3.84 -6.01
N PHE A 117 -3.47 -4.48 -4.96
CA PHE A 117 -4.11 -3.75 -3.86
C PHE A 117 -3.12 -2.79 -3.22
N TYR A 118 -3.65 -1.68 -2.74
CA TYR A 118 -2.86 -0.82 -1.87
C TYR A 118 -2.47 -1.57 -0.61
N LEU A 119 -1.24 -1.35 -0.15
CA LEU A 119 -0.70 -2.04 1.01
C LEU A 119 -1.57 -1.78 2.26
N ALA A 120 -2.04 -0.53 2.42
CA ALA A 120 -2.98 -0.12 3.45
C ALA A 120 -4.24 -1.01 3.51
N ASP A 121 -4.85 -1.23 2.35
CA ASP A 121 -6.08 -2.00 2.18
C ASP A 121 -5.84 -3.47 2.51
N ALA A 122 -4.77 -4.06 1.97
CA ALA A 122 -4.42 -5.45 2.22
C ALA A 122 -4.11 -5.75 3.69
N LEU A 123 -3.37 -4.86 4.37
CA LEU A 123 -3.08 -5.01 5.79
C LEU A 123 -4.35 -4.85 6.63
N THR A 124 -5.23 -3.92 6.28
CA THR A 124 -6.54 -3.78 6.97
C THR A 124 -7.37 -5.04 6.83
N ILE A 125 -7.44 -5.63 5.63
CA ILE A 125 -8.14 -6.90 5.41
C ILE A 125 -7.54 -8.01 6.29
N LEU A 126 -6.21 -8.13 6.34
CA LEU A 126 -5.53 -9.12 7.18
C LEU A 126 -5.86 -8.94 8.67
N LEU A 127 -5.84 -7.71 9.17
CA LEU A 127 -6.22 -7.40 10.55
C LEU A 127 -7.68 -7.74 10.84
N GLN A 128 -8.58 -7.48 9.90
CA GLN A 128 -10.01 -7.81 10.03
C GLN A 128 -10.25 -9.32 10.00
N ILE A 129 -9.52 -10.09 9.17
CA ILE A 129 -9.55 -11.55 9.23
C ILE A 129 -9.15 -12.02 10.64
N ARG A 130 -8.06 -11.47 11.21
CA ARG A 130 -7.63 -11.81 12.57
C ARG A 130 -8.70 -11.47 13.61
N LEU A 131 -9.23 -10.26 13.55
CA LEU A 131 -10.20 -9.75 14.52
C LEU A 131 -11.50 -10.55 14.52
N GLN A 132 -12.02 -10.89 13.33
CA GLN A 132 -13.31 -11.58 13.18
C GLN A 132 -13.26 -13.06 13.56
N ASN A 133 -12.13 -13.74 13.35
CA ASN A 133 -12.05 -15.20 13.50
C ASN A 133 -11.35 -15.64 14.80
N PHE A 134 -10.41 -14.85 15.30
CA PHE A 134 -9.58 -15.21 16.46
C PHE A 134 -9.67 -14.19 17.61
N GLY A 135 -10.45 -13.13 17.41
CA GLY A 135 -10.64 -12.07 18.39
C GLY A 135 -9.55 -11.00 18.38
N LYS A 136 -9.69 -10.07 19.33
CA LYS A 136 -8.86 -8.86 19.43
C LYS A 136 -7.54 -9.06 20.18
N GLU A 137 -7.41 -10.15 20.92
CA GLU A 137 -6.28 -10.42 21.79
C GLU A 137 -5.10 -10.96 20.97
N ILE A 138 -3.95 -10.29 21.09
CA ILE A 138 -2.71 -10.69 20.42
C ILE A 138 -1.54 -10.56 21.38
N GLN A 139 -0.63 -11.54 21.34
CA GLN A 139 0.66 -11.44 22.02
C GLN A 139 1.65 -10.70 21.13
N ILE A 140 2.26 -9.65 21.66
CA ILE A 140 3.33 -8.92 20.99
C ILE A 140 4.69 -9.20 21.65
N GLN A 141 5.74 -9.12 20.85
CA GLN A 141 7.12 -9.20 21.29
C GLN A 141 7.90 -8.03 20.69
N GLY A 142 8.82 -7.47 21.45
CA GLY A 142 9.68 -6.40 20.96
C GLY A 142 10.89 -6.16 21.85
N GLN A 143 11.97 -5.66 21.26
CA GLN A 143 13.18 -5.31 22.00
C GLN A 143 13.12 -3.86 22.46
N CYS A 144 13.32 -3.62 23.76
CA CYS A 144 13.34 -2.28 24.31
C CYS A 144 14.51 -1.48 23.71
N PRO A 145 14.27 -0.30 23.10
CA PRO A 145 15.35 0.48 22.51
C PRO A 145 16.30 1.08 23.56
N ALA A 146 15.85 1.26 24.80
CA ALA A 146 16.65 1.87 25.87
C ALA A 146 17.63 0.88 26.53
N CYS A 147 17.14 -0.29 26.95
CA CYS A 147 17.96 -1.27 27.69
C CYS A 147 18.19 -2.59 26.95
N GLN A 148 17.71 -2.72 25.70
CA GLN A 148 17.87 -3.88 24.83
C GLN A 148 17.24 -5.19 25.35
N THR A 149 16.47 -5.13 26.44
CA THR A 149 15.68 -6.26 26.95
C THR A 149 14.58 -6.63 25.97
N VAL A 150 14.47 -7.91 25.63
CA VAL A 150 13.35 -8.45 24.86
C VAL A 150 12.15 -8.59 25.80
N ASN A 151 11.09 -7.85 25.52
CA ASN A 151 9.80 -8.00 26.20
C ASN A 151 8.88 -8.84 25.30
N LYS A 152 8.18 -9.78 25.91
CA LYS A 152 7.09 -10.55 25.32
C LYS A 152 5.93 -10.50 26.31
N ASP A 153 4.72 -10.34 25.80
CA ASP A 153 3.52 -10.53 26.63
C ASP A 153 3.59 -11.88 27.35
N ARG A 154 3.24 -11.91 28.64
CA ARG A 154 3.17 -13.17 29.40
C ARG A 154 1.93 -13.95 28.98
N GLU A 155 1.89 -15.21 29.36
CA GLU A 155 0.65 -15.98 29.33
C GLU A 155 -0.45 -15.22 30.10
N GLY A 156 -1.59 -14.99 29.43
CA GLY A 156 -2.70 -14.20 29.97
C GLY A 156 -2.61 -12.68 29.81
N GLU A 157 -1.49 -12.14 29.30
CA GLU A 157 -1.37 -10.74 28.91
C GLU A 157 -1.52 -10.62 27.40
N PHE A 158 -2.36 -9.68 26.94
CA PHE A 158 -2.63 -9.48 25.53
C PHE A 158 -2.78 -8.01 25.21
N SER A 159 -2.29 -7.64 24.03
CA SER A 159 -2.57 -6.35 23.41
C SER A 159 -3.92 -6.38 22.68
N ASP A 160 -4.65 -5.26 22.69
CA ASP A 160 -5.96 -5.15 22.05
C ASP A 160 -5.81 -4.67 20.59
N LEU A 161 -5.77 -5.60 19.64
CA LEU A 161 -5.66 -5.30 18.21
C LEU A 161 -6.79 -4.38 17.71
N SER A 162 -7.95 -4.41 18.37
CA SER A 162 -9.12 -3.61 17.98
C SER A 162 -8.92 -2.11 18.20
N SER A 163 -7.92 -1.71 18.99
CA SER A 163 -7.51 -0.32 19.19
C SER A 163 -6.43 0.16 18.22
N THR A 164 -6.00 -0.66 17.26
CA THR A 164 -5.09 -0.22 16.21
C THR A 164 -5.71 0.94 15.43
N GLU A 165 -4.97 2.04 15.32
CA GLU A 165 -5.37 3.21 14.55
C GLU A 165 -5.15 2.96 13.05
N ILE A 166 -6.08 3.43 12.23
CA ILE A 166 -6.06 3.35 10.78
C ILE A 166 -6.14 4.77 10.23
N GLU A 167 -5.17 5.13 9.39
CA GLU A 167 -5.17 6.39 8.66
C GLU A 167 -5.88 6.24 7.30
N LEU A 168 -7.03 6.90 7.15
CA LEU A 168 -7.87 6.87 5.95
C LEU A 168 -7.44 7.93 4.94
N ALA A 169 -7.56 7.63 3.65
CA ALA A 169 -7.35 8.60 2.58
C ALA A 169 -8.66 9.28 2.17
N VAL A 170 -8.88 10.50 2.67
CA VAL A 170 -10.07 11.31 2.38
C VAL A 170 -9.82 12.23 1.19
N GLY A 171 -10.76 12.29 0.25
CA GLY A 171 -10.67 13.15 -0.95
C GLY A 171 -9.94 12.52 -2.14
N MET A 172 -9.35 11.32 -1.98
CA MET A 172 -8.72 10.59 -3.08
C MET A 172 -9.77 9.92 -3.98
N ASN A 173 -10.01 10.50 -5.15
CA ASN A 173 -11.03 10.07 -6.12
C ASN A 173 -10.45 9.31 -7.32
N CYS A 174 -9.12 9.26 -7.43
CA CYS A 174 -8.41 8.55 -8.48
C CYS A 174 -7.24 7.77 -7.88
N PRO A 175 -6.72 6.73 -8.56
CA PRO A 175 -5.60 5.94 -8.04
C PRO A 175 -4.27 6.70 -8.05
N HIS A 176 -4.22 7.84 -8.74
CA HIS A 176 -3.05 8.68 -8.93
C HIS A 176 -3.24 10.04 -8.27
N VAL A 177 -2.16 10.57 -7.71
CA VAL A 177 -2.12 11.84 -6.99
C VAL A 177 -1.16 12.78 -7.69
N GLU A 178 -1.63 13.95 -8.10
CA GLU A 178 -0.78 14.97 -8.71
C GLU A 178 -0.21 15.90 -7.64
N VAL A 179 1.11 16.03 -7.62
CA VAL A 179 1.85 16.98 -6.80
C VAL A 179 2.39 18.08 -7.70
N THR A 180 1.90 19.31 -7.53
CA THR A 180 2.47 20.50 -8.16
C THR A 180 3.63 21.02 -7.30
N LEU A 181 4.84 20.98 -7.84
CA LEU A 181 6.04 21.52 -7.21
C LEU A 181 5.93 23.05 -7.09
N PRO A 182 6.13 23.64 -5.89
CA PRO A 182 6.04 25.08 -5.67
C PRO A 182 6.85 25.95 -6.62
N THR A 183 8.04 25.51 -7.01
CA THR A 183 8.90 26.24 -7.98
C THR A 183 9.14 25.50 -9.28
N GLY A 184 9.07 24.16 -9.25
CA GLY A 184 9.45 23.30 -10.36
C GLY A 184 10.96 23.07 -10.42
N ALA A 185 11.36 22.10 -11.23
CA ALA A 185 12.75 21.75 -11.43
C ALA A 185 13.06 21.50 -12.91
N LYS A 186 14.26 21.89 -13.34
CA LYS A 186 14.73 21.59 -14.70
C LYS A 186 15.41 20.23 -14.70
N VAL A 187 14.76 19.23 -15.29
CA VAL A 187 15.27 17.86 -15.40
C VAL A 187 15.68 17.67 -16.87
N PHE A 188 16.98 17.62 -17.14
CA PHE A 188 17.53 17.70 -18.50
C PHE A 188 17.05 18.97 -19.23
N ASP A 189 16.27 18.83 -20.29
CA ASP A 189 15.73 19.94 -21.09
C ASP A 189 14.31 20.34 -20.69
N ASP A 190 13.63 19.52 -19.88
CA ASP A 190 12.23 19.73 -19.50
C ASP A 190 12.12 20.48 -18.16
N THR A 191 11.12 21.37 -18.06
CA THR A 191 10.74 22.00 -16.79
C THR A 191 9.61 21.21 -16.16
N VAL A 192 9.94 20.42 -15.15
CA VAL A 192 9.00 19.60 -14.40
C VAL A 192 8.33 20.44 -13.33
N LYS A 193 7.01 20.57 -13.38
CA LYS A 193 6.19 21.18 -12.33
C LYS A 193 5.26 20.18 -11.67
N ARG A 194 4.86 19.12 -12.37
CA ARG A 194 3.92 18.13 -11.87
C ARG A 194 4.61 16.78 -11.71
N VAL A 195 4.30 16.09 -10.62
CA VAL A 195 4.76 14.74 -10.35
C VAL A 195 3.53 13.91 -10.01
N ILE A 196 3.34 12.80 -10.70
CA ILE A 196 2.25 11.86 -10.43
C ILE A 196 2.76 10.80 -9.47
N LEU A 197 2.11 10.69 -8.32
CA LEU A 197 2.35 9.71 -7.29
C LEU A 197 1.21 8.67 -7.23
N ARG A 198 1.47 7.53 -6.57
CA ARG A 198 0.45 6.58 -6.09
C ARG A 198 0.80 6.12 -4.68
N PRO A 199 -0.19 5.70 -3.87
CA PRO A 199 0.08 4.95 -2.65
C PRO A 199 0.79 3.62 -2.94
N LEU A 200 1.48 3.09 -1.93
CA LEU A 200 2.16 1.81 -2.01
C LEU A 200 1.17 0.68 -2.29
N ARG A 201 1.55 -0.25 -3.17
CA ARG A 201 0.84 -1.48 -3.45
C ARG A 201 1.55 -2.66 -2.79
N MET A 202 0.86 -3.78 -2.62
CA MET A 202 1.45 -4.99 -2.02
C MET A 202 2.74 -5.43 -2.70
N TYR A 203 2.80 -5.37 -4.04
CA TYR A 203 4.02 -5.76 -4.76
C TYR A 203 5.25 -4.89 -4.45
N ASP A 204 5.07 -3.67 -3.91
CA ASP A 204 6.18 -2.79 -3.52
C ASP A 204 6.89 -3.30 -2.26
N MET A 205 6.21 -4.06 -1.39
CA MET A 205 6.80 -4.63 -0.18
C MET A 205 8.06 -5.45 -0.46
N LYS A 206 8.06 -6.23 -1.55
CA LYS A 206 9.19 -7.10 -1.92
C LYS A 206 10.44 -6.30 -2.27
N ARG A 207 10.26 -5.06 -2.71
CA ARG A 207 11.35 -4.14 -3.05
C ARG A 207 11.86 -3.45 -1.79
N LEU A 208 10.95 -3.02 -0.92
CA LEU A 208 11.28 -2.43 0.39
C LEU A 208 11.98 -3.43 1.34
N ALA A 209 11.61 -4.72 1.32
CA ALA A 209 12.16 -5.73 2.23
C ALA A 209 13.58 -6.23 1.89
N LYS A 210 14.07 -6.00 0.66
CA LYS A 210 15.34 -6.57 0.19
C LYS A 210 16.59 -5.80 0.62
N GLN A 211 16.48 -4.72 1.39
CA GLN A 211 17.61 -3.81 1.63
C GLN A 211 17.98 -3.71 3.11
N ASP A 212 19.22 -4.13 3.38
CA ASP A 212 19.79 -4.49 4.68
C ASP A 212 20.26 -3.25 5.51
N ASP A 213 19.49 -2.95 6.55
CA ASP A 213 19.78 -2.52 7.93
C ASP A 213 20.94 -1.60 8.37
N LYS A 214 21.74 -0.98 7.49
CA LYS A 214 22.91 -0.18 7.96
C LYS A 214 22.99 1.30 7.58
N ARG A 215 22.03 1.87 6.83
CA ARG A 215 22.05 3.32 6.53
C ARG A 215 20.66 3.99 6.60
N ALA A 216 20.44 4.58 7.78
CA ALA A 216 19.56 5.70 8.18
C ALA A 216 18.55 6.27 7.17
N LYS A 217 17.29 6.37 7.64
CA LYS A 217 16.11 7.22 7.26
C LYS A 217 16.09 7.94 5.89
N LEU A 218 17.18 8.59 5.48
CA LEU A 218 17.36 9.16 4.14
C LEU A 218 17.16 8.14 3.01
N ARG A 219 17.54 6.87 3.21
CA ARG A 219 17.29 5.80 2.22
C ARG A 219 15.82 5.43 2.12
N LEU A 220 15.12 5.32 3.25
CA LEU A 220 13.69 4.99 3.26
C LEU A 220 12.86 6.01 2.48
N ASN A 221 13.13 7.31 2.68
CA ASN A 221 12.44 8.36 1.94
C ASN A 221 12.72 8.31 0.43
N HIS A 222 13.97 8.01 0.06
CA HIS A 222 14.34 7.81 -1.34
C HIS A 222 13.65 6.58 -1.94
N GLU A 223 13.60 5.47 -1.22
CA GLU A 223 12.96 4.22 -1.67
C GLU A 223 11.46 4.36 -1.82
N LEU A 224 10.79 4.98 -0.83
CA LEU A 224 9.37 5.31 -0.93
C LEU A 224 9.12 6.18 -2.16
N LEU A 225 9.98 7.16 -2.42
CA LEU A 225 9.89 8.01 -3.60
C LEU A 225 10.03 7.20 -4.90
N MET A 226 10.97 6.26 -4.99
CA MET A 226 11.15 5.38 -6.15
C MET A 226 9.95 4.47 -6.43
N HIS A 227 9.12 4.17 -5.42
CA HIS A 227 7.97 3.29 -5.55
C HIS A 227 6.63 4.02 -5.65
N THR A 228 6.58 5.26 -5.19
CA THR A 228 5.37 6.10 -5.25
C THR A 228 5.33 6.96 -6.51
N VAL A 229 6.46 7.44 -7.03
CA VAL A 229 6.49 8.22 -8.28
C VAL A 229 6.19 7.30 -9.48
N VAL A 230 5.14 7.62 -10.21
CA VAL A 230 4.67 6.83 -11.36
C VAL A 230 4.69 7.59 -12.68
N GLY A 231 4.81 8.92 -12.64
CA GLY A 231 4.85 9.74 -13.85
C GLY A 231 5.34 11.16 -13.64
N ILE A 232 5.88 11.73 -14.72
CA ILE A 232 6.24 13.14 -14.86
C ILE A 232 5.58 13.60 -16.18
N PRO A 233 4.40 14.26 -16.14
CA PRO A 233 3.62 14.59 -17.33
C PRO A 233 4.39 15.41 -18.37
N GLU A 234 5.26 16.31 -17.90
CA GLU A 234 6.00 17.24 -18.75
C GLU A 234 7.19 16.64 -19.49
N SER A 235 7.47 15.34 -19.31
CA SER A 235 8.64 14.71 -19.93
C SER A 235 8.29 13.40 -20.63
N GLU A 236 8.19 13.48 -21.95
CA GLU A 236 7.96 12.33 -22.83
C GLU A 236 9.11 11.31 -22.78
N ALA A 237 10.33 11.77 -22.43
CA ALA A 237 11.52 10.94 -22.30
C ALA A 237 11.38 9.83 -21.24
N TYR A 238 10.43 9.99 -20.31
CA TYR A 238 10.12 9.02 -19.26
C TYR A 238 8.76 8.33 -19.43
N GLY A 239 8.08 8.53 -20.57
CA GLY A 239 6.68 8.15 -20.74
C GLY A 239 6.45 7.09 -21.81
N LYS A 240 7.17 5.97 -21.87
CA LYS A 240 6.89 4.89 -22.84
C LYS A 240 7.13 3.46 -22.32
N SER A 241 6.61 3.12 -21.14
CA SER A 241 6.38 1.71 -20.77
C SER A 241 4.92 1.35 -21.10
N GLN A 242 4.71 0.46 -22.05
CA GLN A 242 3.38 -0.07 -22.44
C GLN A 242 2.78 -1.04 -21.40
N ASN A 243 3.40 -1.25 -20.25
CA ASN A 243 2.81 -2.06 -19.18
C ASN A 243 1.95 -1.17 -18.27
N SER A 244 0.64 -1.26 -18.47
CA SER A 244 -0.43 -0.40 -17.97
C SER A 244 -0.44 -0.08 -16.46
N ASP A 245 0.26 -0.82 -15.61
CA ASP A 245 0.24 -0.65 -14.14
C ASP A 245 1.62 -0.61 -13.46
N ARG A 246 2.72 -0.81 -14.20
CA ARG A 246 4.09 -0.79 -13.65
C ARG A 246 4.83 0.44 -14.18
N THR A 247 4.75 1.53 -13.41
CA THR A 247 5.56 2.77 -13.45
C THR A 247 6.19 3.08 -14.82
N GLY A 248 5.59 4.01 -15.55
CA GLY A 248 6.07 4.49 -16.85
C GLY A 248 7.46 5.11 -16.80
N ILE A 249 7.86 5.65 -15.65
CA ILE A 249 9.10 6.38 -15.44
C ILE A 249 10.29 5.48 -15.10
N SER A 250 11.45 5.77 -15.72
CA SER A 250 12.71 5.10 -15.40
C SER A 250 13.23 5.51 -14.03
N GLU A 251 13.89 4.59 -13.31
CA GLU A 251 14.53 4.89 -12.03
C GLU A 251 15.51 6.08 -12.16
N LEU A 252 16.24 6.15 -13.26
CA LEU A 252 17.15 7.26 -13.57
C LEU A 252 16.42 8.60 -13.67
N GLY A 253 15.20 8.64 -14.22
CA GLY A 253 14.39 9.86 -14.31
C GLY A 253 13.99 10.37 -12.93
N VAL A 254 13.51 9.48 -12.05
CA VAL A 254 13.14 9.80 -10.67
C VAL A 254 14.36 10.29 -9.88
N GLU A 255 15.50 9.61 -9.99
CA GLU A 255 16.74 10.05 -9.34
C GLU A 255 17.22 11.41 -9.86
N SER A 256 17.14 11.63 -11.17
CA SER A 256 17.57 12.88 -11.80
C SER A 256 16.71 14.04 -11.31
N LEU A 257 15.39 13.86 -11.29
CA LEU A 257 14.46 14.80 -10.67
C LEU A 257 14.88 15.12 -9.23
N PHE A 258 15.06 14.09 -8.40
CA PHE A 258 15.38 14.29 -6.98
C PHE A 258 16.69 15.04 -6.73
N LYS A 259 17.70 14.84 -7.60
CA LYS A 259 19.00 15.52 -7.53
C LYS A 259 18.91 17.02 -7.86
N VAL A 260 17.96 17.42 -8.71
CA VAL A 260 17.84 18.82 -9.15
C VAL A 260 16.77 19.63 -8.39
N LEU A 261 15.90 18.96 -7.61
CA LEU A 261 14.94 19.65 -6.76
C LEU A 261 15.66 20.55 -5.74
N ASN A 262 15.20 21.79 -5.63
CA ASN A 262 15.62 22.64 -4.52
C ASN A 262 15.04 22.13 -3.19
N ALA A 263 15.51 22.68 -2.08
CA ALA A 263 15.11 22.22 -0.75
C ALA A 263 13.59 22.29 -0.50
N LYS A 264 12.90 23.32 -1.02
CA LYS A 264 11.47 23.53 -0.83
C LYS A 264 10.65 22.48 -1.58
N ASP A 265 10.95 22.26 -2.86
CA ASP A 265 10.24 21.29 -3.69
C ASP A 265 10.53 19.86 -3.24
N ARG A 266 11.77 19.58 -2.81
CA ARG A 266 12.15 18.29 -2.22
C ARG A 266 11.38 17.99 -0.93
N ASP A 267 11.32 18.96 -0.01
CA ASP A 267 10.58 18.80 1.25
C ASP A 267 9.07 18.58 0.98
N TYR A 268 8.50 19.34 0.05
CA TYR A 268 7.11 19.20 -0.34
C TYR A 268 6.81 17.82 -0.95
N LEU A 269 7.67 17.34 -1.85
CA LEU A 269 7.55 16.02 -2.45
C LEU A 269 7.70 14.90 -1.40
N LEU A 270 8.67 15.01 -0.50
CA LEU A 270 8.88 14.03 0.58
C LEU A 270 7.70 14.01 1.56
N LYS A 271 7.09 15.17 1.86
CA LYS A 271 5.85 15.24 2.64
C LYS A 271 4.70 14.51 1.94
N ALA A 272 4.58 14.67 0.62
CA ALA A 272 3.56 13.97 -0.15
C ALA A 272 3.78 12.45 -0.17
N VAL A 273 5.01 12.00 -0.43
CA VAL A 273 5.40 10.58 -0.39
C VAL A 273 5.15 9.98 1.00
N GLY A 274 5.54 10.69 2.07
CA GLY A 274 5.31 10.25 3.44
C GLY A 274 3.83 10.09 3.76
N LYS A 275 2.98 11.02 3.30
CA LYS A 275 1.52 10.94 3.47
C LYS A 275 0.90 9.77 2.70
N LEU A 276 1.28 9.56 1.44
CA LEU A 276 0.76 8.43 0.65
C LEU A 276 1.29 7.06 1.13
N GLY A 277 2.43 7.04 1.82
CA GLY A 277 3.00 5.85 2.42
C GLY A 277 2.51 5.55 3.84
N SER A 278 1.76 6.45 4.48
CA SER A 278 1.27 6.29 5.87
C SER A 278 -0.18 5.80 5.98
N PHE A 279 -0.94 5.82 4.88
CA PHE A 279 -2.30 5.27 4.86
C PHE A 279 -2.35 3.83 5.37
N GLY A 280 -3.47 3.49 6.02
CA GLY A 280 -3.74 2.16 6.55
C GLY A 280 -3.42 2.02 8.04
N PRO A 281 -3.32 0.78 8.54
CA PRO A 281 -3.17 0.52 9.95
C PRO A 281 -1.76 0.84 10.44
N GLY A 282 -1.66 1.51 11.58
CA GLY A 282 -0.43 1.56 12.35
C GLY A 282 -0.07 0.16 12.84
N MET A 283 0.81 -0.54 12.14
CA MET A 283 1.25 -1.92 12.48
C MET A 283 2.17 -1.97 13.71
N GLN A 284 1.92 -1.10 14.69
CA GLN A 284 2.66 -1.02 15.93
C GLN A 284 1.72 -0.77 17.11
N MET A 285 2.05 -1.32 18.27
CA MET A 285 1.29 -1.17 19.50
C MET A 285 2.20 -0.74 20.65
N ASP A 286 1.65 -0.01 21.62
CA ASP A 286 2.39 0.46 22.77
C ASP A 286 2.77 -0.71 23.69
N MET A 287 4.02 -0.73 24.14
CA MET A 287 4.57 -1.71 25.06
C MET A 287 5.44 -1.00 26.09
N ASN A 288 5.39 -1.47 27.34
CA ASN A 288 6.24 -0.98 28.42
C ASN A 288 7.35 -2.00 28.72
N CYS A 289 8.61 -1.55 28.73
CA CYS A 289 9.72 -2.40 29.09
C CYS A 289 9.70 -2.75 30.58
N ARG A 290 9.61 -4.04 30.89
CA ARG A 290 9.53 -4.53 32.28
C ARG A 290 10.81 -4.36 33.08
N ALA A 291 11.95 -4.18 32.41
CA ALA A 291 13.24 -4.01 33.07
C ALA A 291 13.51 -2.55 33.48
N CYS A 292 13.21 -1.59 32.61
CA CYS A 292 13.55 -0.18 32.82
C CYS A 292 12.36 0.79 32.83
N GLY A 293 11.14 0.31 32.60
CA GLY A 293 9.91 1.12 32.53
C GLY A 293 9.75 1.95 31.26
N TYR A 294 10.66 1.80 30.28
CA TYR A 294 10.62 2.59 29.05
C TYR A 294 9.45 2.19 28.15
N GLU A 295 8.61 3.16 27.77
CA GLU A 295 7.49 2.99 26.86
C GLU A 295 7.96 3.10 25.40
N TYR A 296 7.56 2.14 24.56
CA TYR A 296 7.93 2.09 23.15
C TYR A 296 6.85 1.40 22.32
N LYS A 297 6.93 1.54 21.00
CA LYS A 297 6.04 0.85 20.06
C LYS A 297 6.70 -0.42 19.54
N ALA A 298 5.99 -1.55 19.63
CA ALA A 298 6.42 -2.83 19.08
C ALA A 298 5.59 -3.19 17.84
N GLU A 299 6.21 -3.85 16.86
CA GLU A 299 5.52 -4.26 15.63
C GLU A 299 4.51 -5.38 15.91
N VAL A 300 3.33 -5.30 15.29
CA VAL A 300 2.38 -6.42 15.24
C VAL A 300 3.02 -7.56 14.44
N PRO A 301 2.96 -8.84 14.85
CA PRO A 301 3.67 -9.95 14.18
C PRO A 301 3.02 -10.40 12.85
N TRP A 302 2.44 -9.48 12.07
CA TRP A 302 1.68 -9.78 10.85
C TRP A 302 2.50 -10.41 9.71
N ARG A 303 3.82 -10.29 9.76
CA ARG A 303 4.73 -10.84 8.74
C ARG A 303 4.80 -12.36 8.77
N ASP A 304 4.60 -12.93 9.95
CA ASP A 304 4.42 -14.37 10.13
C ASP A 304 2.92 -14.68 10.08
N VAL A 305 2.38 -14.71 8.86
CA VAL A 305 0.92 -14.84 8.62
C VAL A 305 0.32 -16.06 9.32
N PRO A 306 0.94 -17.26 9.32
CA PRO A 306 0.44 -18.40 10.07
C PRO A 306 0.33 -18.15 11.56
N SER A 307 1.40 -17.70 12.21
CA SER A 307 1.40 -17.42 13.65
C SER A 307 0.47 -16.25 14.00
N PHE A 308 0.33 -15.29 13.08
CA PHE A 308 -0.59 -14.18 13.25
C PHE A 308 -2.04 -14.64 13.20
N LEU A 309 -2.37 -15.58 12.31
CA LEU A 309 -3.70 -16.17 12.12
C LEU A 309 -3.84 -17.53 12.81
N SER A 310 -3.19 -17.72 13.95
CA SER A 310 -3.43 -18.86 14.83
C SER A 310 -3.93 -18.37 16.20
N PHE A 311 -4.63 -19.25 16.91
CA PHE A 311 -4.79 -19.06 18.35
C PHE A 311 -3.41 -19.19 19.00
N ALA A 312 -3.06 -18.22 19.83
CA ALA A 312 -1.92 -18.40 20.73
C ALA A 312 -2.31 -19.51 21.70
N ASP A 313 -1.82 -20.73 21.48
CA ASP A 313 -1.97 -21.81 22.44
C ASP A 313 -1.38 -21.33 23.77
N SER A 314 -2.23 -21.18 24.79
CA SER A 314 -1.83 -20.85 26.16
C SER A 314 -1.27 -22.10 26.86
N SER A 315 -0.44 -22.87 26.19
CA SER A 315 0.07 -24.13 26.72
C SER A 315 1.51 -24.37 26.27
N ASP A 316 2.43 -23.83 27.07
CA ASP A 316 3.76 -24.39 27.32
C ASP A 316 4.11 -24.21 28.81
#